data_AF-A0A923LDK7-F1
#
_entry.id   AF-A0A923LDK7-F1
#
_cell.length_a   1.000
_cell.length_b   1.000
_cell.length_c   1.000
_cell.angle_alpha   90.00
_cell.angle_beta   90.00
_cell.angle_gamma   90.00
#
_symmetry.space_group_name_H-M   'P 1'
#
loop_
_entity.id
_entity.type
_entity.pdbx_description
1 polymer ?
#
loop_
_entity_poly.entity_id
_entity_poly.type
_entity_poly.pdbx_seq_one_letter_code
_entity_poly.pdbx_strand_id
1 'polypeptide(L)'
;MKKRLSLLLITAAAATFLTACARSAQTQDTVGAEPQVQTGDAVSEEESTDGSGDAATLPDLTESRPVAYAPCVRVNGVIYQDTGFLSSMVGCGNMDGKITTSVESTQLPVKDDEANFGKGYGYQFGADDTLLVYWDDEPHIFRNVDSVDTSIPAEVLHFTAEVKEVNEGNLLVTYIAVADGFQEMSAGDYVVSADNLMDEVQTGDTVEIWFSGYIQETDPAQIGLAYRIEKVNEK
;
A
#
# COMPACT_ATOMS: atom_id res chain seq x y z
N MET A 1 -62.49 -4.15 3.68
CA MET A 1 -62.96 -5.46 3.17
C MET A 1 -61.85 -6.13 2.38
N LYS A 2 -61.62 -7.42 2.68
CA LYS A 2 -60.86 -8.46 1.97
C LYS A 2 -59.33 -8.34 1.84
N LYS A 3 -58.69 -8.82 2.92
CA LYS A 3 -57.41 -9.54 2.95
C LYS A 3 -57.35 -10.66 1.89
N ARG A 4 -56.16 -10.96 1.36
CA ARG A 4 -55.73 -12.34 1.05
C ARG A 4 -54.27 -12.55 1.45
N LEU A 5 -54.15 -13.14 2.63
CA LEU A 5 -53.06 -13.95 3.14
C LEU A 5 -52.94 -15.21 2.26
N SER A 6 -51.74 -15.60 1.86
CA SER A 6 -51.46 -16.97 1.45
C SER A 6 -50.15 -17.44 2.08
N LEU A 7 -50.29 -18.43 2.94
CA LEU A 7 -49.30 -19.11 3.76
C LEU A 7 -49.36 -20.60 3.37
N LEU A 8 -48.26 -21.33 3.64
CA LEU A 8 -48.06 -22.80 3.59
C LEU A 8 -47.74 -23.38 2.19
N LEU A 9 -46.89 -24.40 2.01
CA LEU A 9 -46.21 -25.33 2.93
C LEU A 9 -45.03 -26.03 2.21
N ILE A 10 -44.11 -26.53 3.03
CA ILE A 10 -42.89 -27.31 2.78
C ILE A 10 -43.16 -28.63 2.04
N THR A 11 -42.26 -29.05 1.14
CA THR A 11 -41.98 -30.46 0.85
C THR A 11 -40.47 -30.71 0.71
N ALA A 12 -39.94 -31.54 1.61
CA ALA A 12 -38.66 -32.22 1.46
C ALA A 12 -38.88 -33.55 0.73
N ALA A 13 -37.96 -33.94 -0.15
CA ALA A 13 -37.84 -35.32 -0.63
C ALA A 13 -36.39 -35.64 -1.04
N ALA A 14 -36.00 -36.86 -0.70
CA ALA A 14 -34.67 -37.37 -0.56
C ALA A 14 -33.99 -37.84 -1.86
N ALA A 15 -32.68 -38.04 -1.74
CA ALA A 15 -31.73 -38.52 -2.74
C ALA A 15 -32.06 -39.88 -3.37
N THR A 16 -31.56 -40.10 -4.60
CA THR A 16 -30.99 -41.38 -5.04
C THR A 16 -29.93 -41.21 -6.14
N PHE A 17 -28.97 -42.14 -6.07
CA PHE A 17 -27.72 -42.33 -6.81
C PHE A 17 -27.88 -42.65 -8.31
N LEU A 18 -26.86 -42.31 -9.11
CA LEU A 18 -26.34 -43.17 -10.18
C LEU A 18 -24.81 -43.03 -10.32
N THR A 19 -24.21 -44.15 -10.71
CA THR A 19 -22.85 -44.64 -10.47
C THR A 19 -22.00 -44.64 -11.75
N ALA A 20 -20.67 -44.69 -11.59
CA ALA A 20 -19.67 -45.49 -12.37
C ALA A 20 -18.45 -44.66 -12.84
N CYS A 21 -17.21 -45.15 -12.97
CA CYS A 21 -16.37 -46.16 -12.32
C CYS A 21 -15.06 -46.21 -13.15
N ALA A 22 -13.88 -46.11 -12.52
CA ALA A 22 -12.61 -46.79 -12.90
C ALA A 22 -11.57 -46.46 -11.80
N ARG A 23 -11.22 -47.36 -10.84
CA ARG A 23 -10.27 -48.50 -10.90
C ARG A 23 -8.89 -48.10 -11.45
N SER A 24 -7.75 -48.32 -10.78
CA SER A 24 -7.36 -49.30 -9.74
C SER A 24 -6.20 -48.73 -8.91
N ALA A 25 -6.24 -48.82 -7.58
CA ALA A 25 -5.58 -49.82 -6.70
C ALA A 25 -4.11 -49.46 -6.37
N GLN A 26 -3.85 -48.91 -5.18
CA GLN A 26 -3.53 -49.60 -3.90
C GLN A 26 -2.03 -49.96 -3.81
N THR A 27 -1.32 -49.87 -2.68
CA THR A 27 -1.66 -50.08 -1.25
C THR A 27 -0.50 -49.43 -0.45
N GLN A 28 -0.70 -48.51 0.49
CA GLN A 28 -0.92 -48.73 1.94
C GLN A 28 -0.28 -50.00 2.53
N ASP A 29 0.63 -49.81 3.50
CA ASP A 29 0.40 -50.32 4.84
C ASP A 29 1.27 -49.60 5.88
N THR A 30 0.73 -49.58 7.09
CA THR A 30 0.99 -48.66 8.20
C THR A 30 1.62 -49.37 9.41
N VAL A 31 2.10 -48.51 10.34
CA VAL A 31 2.20 -48.68 11.81
C VAL A 31 3.48 -49.31 12.38
N GLY A 32 4.12 -48.58 13.31
CA GLY A 32 4.64 -49.20 14.53
C GLY A 32 5.83 -48.53 15.22
N ALA A 33 5.53 -47.70 16.22
CA ALA A 33 6.25 -47.52 17.50
C ALA A 33 7.64 -46.84 17.56
N GLU A 34 7.70 -45.72 18.29
CA GLU A 34 8.87 -45.27 19.08
C GLU A 34 9.06 -46.19 20.32
N PRO A 35 10.27 -46.29 20.93
CA PRO A 35 10.66 -45.34 21.99
C PRO A 35 12.19 -45.12 22.29
N GLN A 36 12.52 -43.91 22.80
CA GLN A 36 13.48 -43.53 23.88
C GLN A 36 15.02 -43.36 23.66
N VAL A 37 15.46 -42.08 23.86
CA VAL A 37 16.55 -41.49 24.70
C VAL A 37 17.99 -42.09 24.77
N GLN A 38 19.03 -41.28 24.46
CA GLN A 38 20.08 -40.77 25.38
C GLN A 38 21.40 -40.26 24.72
N THR A 39 21.72 -38.99 25.02
CA THR A 39 23.02 -38.35 25.39
C THR A 39 24.36 -38.71 24.74
N GLY A 40 25.17 -37.68 24.45
CA GLY A 40 26.64 -37.78 24.47
C GLY A 40 27.44 -36.66 23.80
N ASP A 41 27.86 -35.68 24.61
CA ASP A 41 29.12 -34.90 24.60
C ASP A 41 29.61 -34.01 23.43
N ALA A 42 30.17 -32.89 23.91
CA ALA A 42 30.79 -31.77 23.22
C ALA A 42 32.24 -32.06 22.78
N VAL A 43 32.68 -31.36 21.73
CA VAL A 43 34.07 -30.89 21.62
C VAL A 43 34.07 -29.51 20.98
N SER A 44 34.61 -28.56 21.71
CA SER A 44 35.03 -27.22 21.26
C SER A 44 36.42 -27.32 20.65
N GLU A 45 36.66 -26.66 19.53
CA GLU A 45 38.02 -26.28 19.11
C GLU A 45 38.00 -24.79 18.77
N GLU A 46 38.66 -24.01 19.61
CA GLU A 46 39.28 -22.75 19.19
C GLU A 46 40.73 -23.08 18.80
N GLU A 47 41.18 -22.63 17.64
CA GLU A 47 42.52 -22.03 17.56
C GLU A 47 42.66 -21.09 16.36
N SER A 48 43.61 -20.20 16.55
CA SER A 48 43.83 -18.89 15.97
C SER A 48 44.79 -18.87 14.76
N THR A 49 44.73 -17.73 14.04
CA THR A 49 45.79 -17.06 13.25
C THR A 49 46.32 -17.71 11.96
N ASP A 50 46.11 -17.04 10.82
CA ASP A 50 47.21 -16.37 10.09
C ASP A 50 46.64 -15.29 9.16
N GLY A 51 47.30 -14.13 9.14
CA GLY A 51 46.93 -12.97 8.35
C GLY A 51 47.48 -13.06 6.93
N SER A 52 46.60 -12.90 5.95
CA SER A 52 46.99 -12.36 4.65
C SER A 52 45.88 -11.42 4.22
N GLY A 53 46.20 -10.13 4.18
CA GLY A 53 45.28 -9.07 3.78
C GLY A 53 44.91 -9.24 2.32
N ASP A 54 43.78 -9.90 2.08
CA ASP A 54 43.04 -9.78 0.83
C ASP A 54 42.39 -8.41 0.84
N ALA A 55 43.05 -7.46 0.18
CA ALA A 55 42.46 -6.16 -0.09
C ALA A 55 41.21 -6.41 -0.94
N ALA A 56 40.05 -6.48 -0.27
CA ALA A 56 38.75 -6.50 -0.90
C ALA A 56 38.75 -5.39 -1.94
N THR A 57 38.86 -5.80 -3.20
CA THR A 57 38.84 -4.86 -4.31
C THR A 57 37.41 -4.37 -4.34
N LEU A 58 37.18 -3.19 -3.78
CA LEU A 58 35.90 -2.50 -3.88
C LEU A 58 35.56 -2.46 -5.38
N PRO A 59 34.38 -2.96 -5.79
CA PRO A 59 34.01 -2.92 -7.19
C PRO A 59 34.06 -1.47 -7.65
N ASP A 60 34.76 -1.26 -8.76
CA ASP A 60 34.89 0.03 -9.41
C ASP A 60 33.50 0.56 -9.76
N LEU A 61 33.04 1.60 -9.05
CA LEU A 61 31.73 2.21 -9.25
C LEU A 61 31.69 3.11 -10.50
N THR A 62 32.66 2.99 -11.41
CA THR A 62 32.69 3.73 -12.67
C THR A 62 31.86 3.09 -13.80
N GLU A 63 31.02 2.10 -13.50
CA GLU A 63 29.92 1.73 -14.40
C GLU A 63 28.90 2.87 -14.38
N SER A 64 29.03 3.82 -15.29
CA SER A 64 28.03 4.87 -15.56
C SER A 64 26.75 4.24 -16.10
N ARG A 65 25.97 3.61 -15.21
CA ARG A 65 24.65 3.07 -15.55
C ARG A 65 23.72 4.24 -15.83
N PRO A 66 22.92 4.18 -16.91
CA PRO A 66 21.93 5.22 -17.17
C PRO A 66 20.97 5.35 -15.98
N VAL A 67 20.77 6.59 -15.53
CA VAL A 67 19.86 6.91 -14.42
C VAL A 67 18.43 6.62 -14.90
N ALA A 68 17.71 5.78 -14.16
CA ALA A 68 16.31 5.51 -14.44
C ALA A 68 15.47 6.78 -14.23
N TYR A 69 14.46 6.98 -15.07
CA TYR A 69 13.44 7.99 -14.82
C TYR A 69 12.55 7.55 -13.65
N ALA A 70 11.97 8.53 -12.96
CA ALA A 70 10.81 8.26 -12.11
C ALA A 70 9.69 7.59 -12.95
N PRO A 71 8.80 6.81 -12.33
CA PRO A 71 7.71 6.16 -13.04
C PRO A 71 6.89 7.18 -13.85
N CYS A 72 6.73 6.92 -15.14
CA CYS A 72 6.00 7.76 -16.09
C CYS A 72 5.11 6.92 -16.99
N VAL A 73 3.95 7.45 -17.34
CA VAL A 73 3.01 6.88 -18.30
C VAL A 73 2.56 7.96 -19.27
N ARG A 74 2.38 7.62 -20.55
CA ARG A 74 1.79 8.51 -21.54
C ARG A 74 0.34 8.12 -21.82
N VAL A 75 -0.58 9.05 -21.64
CA VAL A 75 -2.02 8.85 -21.90
C VAL A 75 -2.54 10.06 -22.66
N ASN A 76 -3.26 9.83 -23.76
CA ASN A 76 -3.84 10.89 -24.61
C ASN A 76 -2.84 11.98 -25.00
N GLY A 77 -1.61 11.60 -25.34
CA GLY A 77 -0.54 12.52 -25.72
C GLY A 77 0.21 13.20 -24.58
N VAL A 78 -0.28 13.12 -23.34
CA VAL A 78 0.28 13.75 -22.13
C VAL A 78 1.14 12.76 -21.35
N ILE A 79 2.29 13.20 -20.85
CA ILE A 79 3.12 12.39 -19.94
C ILE A 79 2.73 12.74 -18.50
N TYR A 80 2.38 11.71 -17.74
CA TYR A 80 2.15 11.80 -16.31
C TYR A 80 3.30 11.12 -15.57
N GLN A 81 3.80 11.75 -14.52
CA GLN A 81 4.87 11.23 -13.66
C GLN A 81 4.33 10.95 -12.27
N ASP A 82 4.78 9.87 -11.65
CA ASP A 82 4.42 9.49 -10.29
C ASP A 82 4.78 10.62 -9.30
N THR A 83 3.82 10.95 -8.44
CA THR A 83 4.00 11.98 -7.41
C THR A 83 4.52 11.40 -6.09
N GLY A 84 4.46 10.06 -5.93
CA GLY A 84 4.76 9.37 -4.68
C GLY A 84 3.58 9.36 -3.68
N PHE A 85 2.43 9.95 -4.03
CA PHE A 85 1.24 9.96 -3.19
C PHE A 85 0.22 8.88 -3.59
N LEU A 86 -0.48 8.37 -2.59
CA LEU A 86 -1.64 7.50 -2.76
C LEU A 86 -2.94 8.30 -2.70
N SER A 87 -3.89 7.91 -3.55
CA SER A 87 -5.26 8.39 -3.43
C SER A 87 -6.01 7.57 -2.39
N SER A 88 -6.87 8.24 -1.62
CA SER A 88 -7.87 7.58 -0.77
C SER A 88 -9.30 7.94 -1.16
N MET A 89 -9.48 8.64 -2.28
CA MET A 89 -10.82 8.88 -2.81
C MET A 89 -11.43 7.60 -3.34
N VAL A 90 -12.72 7.41 -3.09
CA VAL A 90 -13.47 6.26 -3.58
C VAL A 90 -13.62 6.37 -5.10
N GLY A 91 -12.90 5.51 -5.82
CA GLY A 91 -12.99 5.44 -7.29
C GLY A 91 -14.35 4.97 -7.78
N CYS A 92 -14.64 5.19 -9.07
CA CYS A 92 -15.93 4.82 -9.67
C CYS A 92 -16.12 3.30 -9.89
N GLY A 93 -15.07 2.51 -9.64
CA GLY A 93 -15.03 1.05 -9.83
C GLY A 93 -14.75 0.60 -11.27
N ASN A 94 -14.86 1.49 -12.26
CA ASN A 94 -14.51 1.22 -13.66
C ASN A 94 -13.21 1.95 -14.04
N MET A 95 -12.31 1.25 -14.74
CA MET A 95 -11.10 1.87 -15.29
C MET A 95 -11.40 2.64 -16.57
N ASP A 96 -10.83 3.83 -16.72
CA ASP A 96 -10.93 4.65 -17.94
C ASP A 96 -10.05 4.08 -19.06
N GLY A 97 -8.93 3.49 -18.68
CA GLY A 97 -8.02 2.84 -19.62
C GLY A 97 -7.07 1.89 -18.94
N LYS A 98 -6.10 1.40 -19.73
CA LYS A 98 -5.13 0.39 -19.29
C LYS A 98 -3.80 0.60 -19.98
N ILE A 99 -2.72 0.56 -19.21
CA ILE A 99 -1.35 0.56 -19.73
C ILE A 99 -1.12 -0.76 -20.47
N THR A 100 -0.88 -0.70 -21.78
CA THR A 100 -0.79 -1.89 -22.65
C THR A 100 0.63 -2.28 -23.01
N THR A 101 1.57 -1.34 -22.94
CA THR A 101 2.97 -1.55 -23.31
C THR A 101 3.93 -0.90 -22.32
N SER A 102 5.19 -1.32 -22.36
CA SER A 102 6.24 -0.76 -21.50
C SER A 102 7.51 -0.54 -22.31
N VAL A 103 8.22 0.54 -21.99
CA VAL A 103 9.63 0.76 -22.35
C VAL A 103 10.52 0.44 -21.15
N GLU A 104 11.84 0.51 -21.34
CA GLU A 104 12.81 0.41 -20.24
C GLU A 104 12.67 1.61 -19.29
N SER A 105 13.03 1.44 -18.01
CA SER A 105 12.94 2.50 -16.99
C SER A 105 13.82 3.73 -17.28
N THR A 106 14.79 3.60 -18.18
CA THR A 106 15.69 4.66 -18.64
C THR A 106 15.16 5.41 -19.86
N GLN A 107 13.92 5.15 -20.28
CA GLN A 107 13.26 5.79 -21.40
C GLN A 107 11.94 6.43 -20.95
N LEU A 108 11.56 7.53 -21.59
CA LEU A 108 10.21 8.09 -21.45
C LEU A 108 9.25 7.37 -22.42
N PRO A 109 7.99 7.13 -22.02
CA PRO A 109 6.99 6.58 -22.91
C PRO A 109 6.71 7.51 -24.10
N VAL A 110 6.61 6.94 -25.30
CA VAL A 110 6.50 7.70 -26.56
C VAL A 110 5.11 7.57 -27.15
N LYS A 111 4.43 6.44 -26.99
CA LYS A 111 3.06 6.24 -27.46
C LYS A 111 2.08 6.20 -26.29
N ASP A 112 0.81 6.42 -26.58
CA ASP A 112 -0.22 6.38 -25.53
C ASP A 112 -0.39 4.95 -25.01
N ASP A 113 -0.77 4.82 -23.74
CA ASP A 113 -0.85 3.57 -22.98
C ASP A 113 0.49 2.81 -22.88
N GLU A 114 1.59 3.56 -22.85
CA GLU A 114 2.95 3.07 -22.63
C GLU A 114 3.51 3.67 -21.33
N ALA A 115 4.21 2.85 -20.55
CA ALA A 115 4.87 3.29 -19.32
C ALA A 115 6.33 2.81 -19.26
N ASN A 116 7.10 3.34 -18.32
CA ASN A 116 8.49 2.91 -18.07
C ASN A 116 8.62 2.04 -16.80
N PHE A 117 7.51 1.62 -16.21
CA PHE A 117 7.44 0.84 -14.96
C PHE A 117 6.67 -0.49 -15.09
N GLY A 118 6.26 -0.85 -16.32
CA GLY A 118 5.52 -2.08 -16.59
C GLY A 118 4.23 -1.84 -17.37
N LYS A 119 3.41 -2.88 -17.47
CA LYS A 119 2.15 -2.88 -18.23
C LYS A 119 1.12 -3.75 -17.53
N GLY A 120 -0.15 -3.57 -17.89
CA GLY A 120 -1.25 -4.34 -17.33
C GLY A 120 -2.07 -3.60 -16.27
N TYR A 121 -1.59 -2.42 -15.85
CA TYR A 121 -2.23 -1.57 -14.85
C TYR A 121 -3.38 -0.77 -15.45
N GLY A 122 -4.51 -0.73 -14.74
CA GLY A 122 -5.62 0.16 -15.07
C GLY A 122 -5.35 1.58 -14.62
N TYR A 123 -6.00 2.56 -15.24
CA TYR A 123 -5.95 3.93 -14.77
C TYR A 123 -7.32 4.61 -14.82
N GLN A 124 -7.48 5.65 -14.01
CA GLN A 124 -8.61 6.58 -14.02
C GLN A 124 -8.09 8.03 -14.05
N PHE A 125 -8.82 8.94 -14.68
CA PHE A 125 -8.53 10.37 -14.60
C PHE A 125 -8.92 10.90 -13.21
N GLY A 126 -8.01 11.61 -12.56
CA GLY A 126 -8.25 12.25 -11.28
C GLY A 126 -8.74 13.69 -11.43
N ALA A 127 -8.60 14.48 -10.37
CA ALA A 127 -8.88 15.90 -10.40
C ALA A 127 -7.77 16.67 -11.14
N ASP A 128 -8.16 17.78 -11.77
CA ASP A 128 -7.22 18.69 -12.46
C ASP A 128 -6.32 17.95 -13.48
N ASP A 129 -5.00 17.93 -13.23
CA ASP A 129 -3.96 17.37 -14.10
C ASP A 129 -3.44 16.01 -13.61
N THR A 130 -4.22 15.26 -12.82
CA THR A 130 -3.80 13.98 -12.24
C THR A 130 -4.35 12.75 -12.97
N LEU A 131 -3.64 11.64 -12.80
CA LEU A 131 -3.99 10.31 -13.28
C LEU A 131 -3.78 9.30 -12.14
N LEU A 132 -4.81 8.53 -11.81
CA LEU A 132 -4.77 7.48 -10.81
C LEU A 132 -4.39 6.16 -11.50
N VAL A 133 -3.18 5.66 -11.28
CA VAL A 133 -2.71 4.38 -11.82
C VAL A 133 -2.82 3.30 -10.74
N TYR A 134 -3.50 2.21 -11.06
CA TYR A 134 -3.73 1.10 -10.15
C TYR A 134 -2.72 -0.02 -10.41
N TRP A 135 -1.70 -0.08 -9.57
CA TRP A 135 -0.74 -1.19 -9.50
C TRP A 135 -0.91 -1.93 -8.17
N ASP A 136 -1.04 -3.26 -8.21
CA ASP A 136 -1.37 -4.08 -7.04
C ASP A 136 -2.59 -3.58 -6.23
N ASP A 137 -3.59 -3.04 -6.92
CA ASP A 137 -4.83 -2.44 -6.38
C ASP A 137 -4.63 -1.15 -5.54
N GLU A 138 -3.41 -0.60 -5.49
CA GLU A 138 -3.14 0.70 -4.87
C GLU A 138 -3.26 1.84 -5.90
N PRO A 139 -4.05 2.91 -5.63
CA PRO A 139 -4.24 4.02 -6.55
C PRO A 139 -3.14 5.07 -6.41
N HIS A 140 -2.10 4.96 -7.23
CA HIS A 140 -1.00 5.92 -7.23
C HIS A 140 -1.33 7.14 -8.06
N ILE A 141 -1.02 8.31 -7.50
CA ILE A 141 -1.31 9.59 -8.13
C ILE A 141 -0.13 9.97 -9.00
N PHE A 142 -0.38 10.07 -10.30
CA PHE A 142 0.55 10.65 -11.26
C PHE A 142 0.05 12.05 -11.63
N ARG A 143 0.95 12.97 -11.93
CA ARG A 143 0.61 14.34 -12.38
C ARG A 143 1.23 14.62 -13.74
N ASN A 144 0.51 15.36 -14.56
CA ASN A 144 1.03 15.89 -15.82
C ASN A 144 2.36 16.62 -15.56
N VAL A 145 3.41 16.24 -16.28
CA VAL A 145 4.74 16.82 -16.13
C VAL A 145 4.81 18.30 -16.49
N ASP A 146 3.86 18.79 -17.29
CA ASP A 146 3.76 20.20 -17.67
C ASP A 146 2.90 21.02 -16.69
N SER A 147 2.35 20.39 -15.64
CA SER A 147 1.55 21.10 -14.64
C SER A 147 2.42 22.04 -13.81
N VAL A 148 1.91 23.24 -13.53
CA VAL A 148 2.57 24.23 -12.65
C VAL A 148 2.21 24.02 -11.18
N ASP A 149 1.22 23.18 -10.89
CA ASP A 149 0.82 22.88 -9.52
C ASP A 149 1.76 21.85 -8.89
N THR A 150 2.36 22.25 -7.77
CA THR A 150 3.26 21.42 -6.96
C THR A 150 2.68 21.11 -5.58
N SER A 151 1.40 21.43 -5.35
CA SER A 151 0.70 21.13 -4.10
C SER A 151 0.45 19.62 -3.95
N ILE A 152 0.19 19.18 -2.72
CA ILE A 152 -0.27 17.80 -2.47
C ILE A 152 -1.59 17.61 -3.26
N PRO A 153 -1.72 16.55 -4.08
CA PRO A 153 -2.94 16.30 -4.82
C PRO A 153 -4.19 16.23 -3.93
N ALA A 154 -5.32 16.71 -4.42
CA ALA A 154 -6.58 16.74 -3.69
C ALA A 154 -7.11 15.34 -3.32
N GLU A 155 -6.62 14.30 -3.98
CA GLU A 155 -6.98 12.91 -3.75
C GLU A 155 -6.26 12.29 -2.53
N VAL A 156 -5.30 12.99 -1.93
CA VAL A 156 -4.55 12.52 -0.75
C VAL A 156 -5.38 12.75 0.51
N LEU A 157 -5.62 11.67 1.27
CA LEU A 157 -6.36 11.76 2.52
C LEU A 157 -5.65 12.68 3.50
N HIS A 158 -6.44 13.57 4.10
CA HIS A 158 -5.96 14.39 5.19
C HIS A 158 -7.07 14.70 6.20
N PHE A 159 -6.64 15.00 7.41
CA PHE A 159 -7.52 15.30 8.52
C PHE A 159 -6.87 16.33 9.45
N THR A 160 -7.72 17.03 10.19
CA THR A 160 -7.33 17.94 11.26
C THR A 160 -7.38 17.21 12.61
N ALA A 161 -6.42 17.52 13.47
CA ALA A 161 -6.32 16.94 14.80
C ALA A 161 -5.71 17.94 15.80
N GLU A 162 -6.04 17.78 17.07
CA GLU A 162 -5.40 18.51 18.17
C GLU A 162 -4.20 17.71 18.68
N VAL A 163 -3.04 18.36 18.86
CA VAL A 163 -1.86 17.75 19.46
C VAL A 163 -2.10 17.56 20.95
N LYS A 164 -2.15 16.30 21.38
CA LYS A 164 -2.32 15.91 22.79
C LYS A 164 -0.96 15.79 23.49
N GLU A 165 0.00 15.12 22.86
CA GLU A 165 1.36 14.96 23.38
C GLU A 165 2.40 15.06 22.26
N VAL A 166 3.55 15.64 22.58
CA VAL A 166 4.74 15.67 21.71
C VAL A 166 5.77 14.74 22.33
N ASN A 167 6.06 13.63 21.66
CA ASN A 167 7.05 12.63 22.07
C ASN A 167 8.27 12.70 21.14
N GLU A 168 9.35 12.03 21.53
CA GLU A 168 10.52 11.91 20.66
C GLU A 168 10.13 11.13 19.38
N GLY A 169 10.15 11.81 18.24
CA GLY A 169 9.85 11.24 16.92
C GLY A 169 8.37 11.03 16.59
N ASN A 170 7.44 11.26 17.52
CA ASN A 170 6.01 11.03 17.28
C ASN A 170 5.13 12.06 18.00
N LEU A 171 3.93 12.27 17.46
CA LEU A 171 2.86 13.02 18.11
C LEU A 171 1.72 12.06 18.50
N LEU A 172 1.14 12.28 19.67
CA LEU A 172 -0.19 11.79 19.98
C LEU A 172 -1.18 12.90 19.66
N VAL A 173 -2.13 12.64 18.78
CA VAL A 173 -3.13 13.62 18.33
C VAL A 173 -4.54 13.10 18.53
N THR A 174 -5.48 13.98 18.85
CA THR A 174 -6.91 13.66 18.94
C THR A 174 -7.61 14.13 17.66
N TYR A 175 -8.24 13.20 16.95
CA TYR A 175 -8.94 13.46 15.68
C TYR A 175 -10.05 14.51 15.86
N ILE A 176 -10.12 15.48 14.94
CA ILE A 176 -11.18 16.51 14.87
C ILE A 176 -12.10 16.24 13.69
N ALA A 177 -11.56 16.32 12.46
CA ALA A 177 -12.35 16.16 11.24
C ALA A 177 -11.48 15.73 10.05
N VAL A 178 -11.98 14.79 9.26
CA VAL A 178 -11.43 14.45 7.95
C VAL A 178 -11.83 15.52 6.93
N ALA A 179 -11.00 15.72 5.91
CA ALA A 179 -11.33 16.59 4.79
C ALA A 179 -12.52 16.08 3.97
N ASP A 180 -13.19 17.00 3.26
CA ASP A 180 -14.36 16.69 2.44
C ASP A 180 -14.00 15.69 1.32
N GLY A 181 -14.93 14.80 1.00
CA GLY A 181 -14.79 13.84 -0.10
C GLY A 181 -14.13 12.50 0.28
N PHE A 182 -13.69 12.36 1.54
CA PHE A 182 -13.09 11.12 2.05
C PHE A 182 -14.03 10.33 2.96
N GLN A 183 -13.74 9.05 3.13
CA GLN A 183 -14.44 8.21 4.12
C GLN A 183 -14.11 8.71 5.53
N GLU A 184 -15.14 8.78 6.39
CA GLU A 184 -14.94 9.15 7.79
C GLU A 184 -13.97 8.21 8.51
N MET A 185 -13.10 8.81 9.31
CA MET A 185 -12.20 8.11 10.21
C MET A 185 -12.88 7.88 11.56
N SER A 186 -12.46 6.83 12.26
CA SER A 186 -12.92 6.59 13.64
C SER A 186 -12.52 7.76 14.54
N ALA A 187 -13.43 8.22 15.40
CA ALA A 187 -13.07 9.17 16.44
C ALA A 187 -12.08 8.54 17.43
N GLY A 188 -11.12 9.31 17.93
CA GLY A 188 -10.17 8.84 18.93
C GLY A 188 -8.80 9.50 18.81
N ASP A 189 -7.86 8.91 19.53
CA ASP A 189 -6.46 9.32 19.51
C ASP A 189 -5.68 8.49 18.49
N TYR A 190 -4.73 9.16 17.82
CA TYR A 190 -3.85 8.58 16.85
C TYR A 190 -2.40 8.92 17.17
N VAL A 191 -1.51 7.96 16.99
CA VAL A 191 -0.06 8.20 16.98
C VAL A 191 0.38 8.43 15.54
N VAL A 192 1.15 9.49 15.32
CA VAL A 192 1.69 9.85 14.00
C VAL A 192 3.19 10.15 14.12
N SER A 193 4.00 9.66 13.17
CA SER A 193 5.42 10.01 13.10
C SER A 193 5.58 11.51 12.83
N ALA A 194 6.49 12.16 13.55
CA ALA A 194 6.81 13.56 13.39
C ALA A 194 7.87 13.82 12.29
N ASP A 195 8.29 12.80 11.54
CA ASP A 195 9.37 12.91 10.54
C ASP A 195 9.09 13.95 9.44
N ASN A 196 7.81 14.13 9.09
CA ASN A 196 7.35 15.08 8.07
C ASN A 196 6.57 16.27 8.68
N LEU A 197 6.92 16.65 9.91
CA LEU A 197 6.39 17.85 10.56
C LEU A 197 7.10 19.10 10.04
N MET A 198 6.31 20.08 9.55
CA MET A 198 6.86 21.27 8.90
C MET A 198 7.30 22.36 9.89
N ASP A 199 6.58 22.49 11.01
CA ASP A 199 6.80 23.52 12.04
C ASP A 199 6.76 22.89 13.44
N GLU A 200 7.46 23.50 14.40
CA GLU A 200 7.36 23.06 15.80
C GLU A 200 5.91 23.19 16.32
N VAL A 201 5.44 22.14 16.99
CA VAL A 201 4.11 22.08 17.60
C VAL A 201 4.22 21.86 19.10
N GLN A 202 3.18 22.26 19.82
CA GLN A 202 3.01 22.09 21.25
C GLN A 202 1.64 21.46 21.53
N THR A 203 1.47 20.89 22.72
CA THR A 203 0.16 20.42 23.18
C THR A 203 -0.90 21.53 23.07
N GLY A 204 -2.05 21.19 22.49
CA GLY A 204 -3.17 22.10 22.21
C GLY A 204 -3.12 22.75 20.83
N ASP A 205 -2.03 22.63 20.07
CA ASP A 205 -2.00 23.09 18.69
C ASP A 205 -2.90 22.22 17.81
N THR A 206 -3.54 22.84 16.80
CA THR A 206 -4.21 22.10 15.73
C THR A 206 -3.25 21.86 14.57
N VAL A 207 -3.23 20.65 14.04
CA VAL A 207 -2.45 20.26 12.88
C VAL A 207 -3.33 19.67 11.79
N GLU A 208 -2.90 19.82 10.55
CA GLU A 208 -3.43 19.13 9.39
C GLU A 208 -2.43 18.09 8.93
N ILE A 209 -2.89 16.84 8.74
CA ILE A 209 -2.05 15.67 8.49
C ILE A 209 -2.48 15.03 7.17
N TRP A 210 -1.61 15.08 6.16
CA TRP A 210 -1.77 14.34 4.90
C TRP A 210 -1.06 12.99 5.01
N PHE A 211 -1.74 11.90 4.67
CA PHE A 211 -1.17 10.56 4.84
C PHE A 211 -1.66 9.56 3.79
N SER A 212 -0.99 8.41 3.75
CA SER A 212 -1.21 7.31 2.80
C SER A 212 -2.60 6.66 2.82
N GLY A 213 -3.47 6.99 3.78
CA GLY A 213 -4.74 6.30 4.01
C GLY A 213 -4.63 5.03 4.86
N TYR A 214 -3.42 4.53 5.11
CA TYR A 214 -3.22 3.36 5.95
C TYR A 214 -3.23 3.71 7.43
N ILE A 215 -3.98 2.93 8.21
CA ILE A 215 -4.06 3.02 9.68
C ILE A 215 -3.81 1.62 10.25
N GLN A 216 -2.88 1.53 11.18
CA GLN A 216 -2.62 0.30 11.93
C GLN A 216 -3.52 0.27 13.17
N GLU A 217 -4.26 -0.82 13.33
CA GLU A 217 -5.22 -1.04 14.43
C GLU A 217 -4.49 -1.40 15.75
N THR A 218 -3.75 -0.43 16.30
CA THR A 218 -3.19 -0.48 17.66
C THR A 218 -4.02 0.35 18.64
N ASP A 219 -3.64 0.38 19.91
CA ASP A 219 -4.27 1.24 20.93
C ASP A 219 -3.22 2.13 21.63
N PRO A 220 -3.15 3.45 21.31
CA PRO A 220 -3.91 4.15 20.27
C PRO A 220 -3.57 3.70 18.84
N ALA A 221 -4.45 3.98 17.87
CA ALA A 221 -4.22 3.62 16.47
C ALA A 221 -3.04 4.39 15.89
N GLN A 222 -2.29 3.79 14.97
CA GLN A 222 -1.13 4.42 14.35
C GLN A 222 -1.44 4.83 12.92
N ILE A 223 -1.23 6.10 12.60
CA ILE A 223 -1.22 6.59 11.22
C ILE A 223 -0.04 5.93 10.51
N GLY A 224 -0.26 5.47 9.28
CA GLY A 224 0.80 4.98 8.40
C GLY A 224 1.72 6.12 7.95
N LEU A 225 2.20 6.07 6.71
CA LEU A 225 3.06 7.13 6.19
C LEU A 225 2.31 8.46 6.17
N ALA A 226 2.68 9.37 7.08
CA ALA A 226 2.29 10.77 7.03
C ALA A 226 3.20 11.48 6.03
N TYR A 227 2.62 11.97 4.95
CA TYR A 227 3.34 12.71 3.91
C TYR A 227 3.73 14.11 4.36
N ARG A 228 2.87 14.74 5.17
CA ARG A 228 3.09 16.08 5.68
C ARG A 228 2.23 16.34 6.91
N ILE A 229 2.77 17.11 7.84
CA ILE A 229 2.04 17.64 9.00
C ILE A 229 2.31 19.14 9.06
N GLU A 230 1.26 19.95 8.97
CA GLU A 230 1.34 21.41 9.05
C GLU A 230 0.54 21.92 10.24
N LYS A 231 1.10 22.90 10.96
CA LYS A 231 0.37 23.59 12.03
C LYS A 231 -0.69 24.50 11.42
N VAL A 232 -1.94 24.33 11.84
CA VAL A 232 -3.05 25.19 11.42
C VAL A 232 -2.98 26.48 12.23
N ASN A 233 -2.59 27.57 11.56
CA ASN A 233 -2.61 28.90 12.19
C ASN A 233 -4.03 29.45 12.20
N GLU A 234 -4.54 29.81 13.39
CA GLU A 234 -5.79 30.56 13.49
C GLU A 234 -5.62 31.90 12.75
N LYS A 235 -6.55 32.19 11.82
CA LYS A 235 -6.60 33.44 11.06
C LYS A 235 -7.21 34.59 11.87
#